data_AF-A0A3T0I1D6-F1
#
_entry.id   AF-A0A3T0I1D6-F1
#
_cell.length_a   1.000
_cell.length_b   1.000
_cell.length_c   1.000
_cell.angle_alpha   90.00
_cell.angle_beta   90.00
_cell.angle_gamma   90.00
#
_symmetry.space_group_name_H-M   'P 1'
#
loop_
_entity.id
_entity.type
_entity.pdbx_description
1 polymer ?
#
loop_
_entity_poly.entity_id
_entity_poly.type
_entity_poly.pdbx_seq_one_letter_code
_entity_poly.pdbx_strand_id
1 'polypeptide(L)'
;MEGAVFFWFFWAVWVYATFLLEKKNPYRLKLAFIVLTVIIFSNHQFIFGRIEIAWSGLILLLFSYYFLANEKHQIIIYHSICSLIISIAYASFHLFEIFDPIWIIFKKEWMISICMWYLAILLQKNLKNRLIVAVSGTMQGEFLTAYILNKLQIPYAVGSFGYLDVCSLIAVLLISWSILENAGSFLQNYFPFLEKEKQKSS
;
A
#
# COMPACT_ATOMS: atom_id res chain seq x y z
N MET A 1 6.30 6.83 -17.18
CA MET A 1 6.57 5.41 -17.42
C MET A 1 5.83 4.65 -16.35
N GLU A 2 4.97 3.72 -16.75
CA GLU A 2 4.28 2.85 -15.79
C GLU A 2 5.32 2.03 -15.02
N GLY A 3 5.13 1.91 -13.71
CA GLY A 3 6.02 1.16 -12.81
C GLY A 3 7.21 1.97 -12.28
N ALA A 4 7.38 3.23 -12.70
CA ALA A 4 8.53 4.04 -12.27
C ALA A 4 8.48 4.34 -10.77
N VAL A 5 7.31 4.67 -10.23
CA VAL A 5 7.14 4.97 -8.80
C VAL A 5 7.32 3.69 -7.99
N PHE A 6 6.78 2.58 -8.49
CA PHE A 6 6.95 1.25 -7.92
C PHE A 6 8.42 0.87 -7.76
N PHE A 7 9.20 0.88 -8.84
CA PHE A 7 10.60 0.49 -8.76
C PHE A 7 11.40 1.42 -7.86
N TRP A 8 11.17 2.74 -7.94
CA TRP A 8 11.88 3.71 -7.12
C TRP A 8 11.60 3.49 -5.62
N PHE A 9 10.32 3.32 -5.26
CA PHE A 9 9.93 3.08 -3.88
C PHE A 9 10.42 1.72 -3.36
N PHE A 10 10.19 0.63 -4.09
CA PHE A 10 10.60 -0.70 -3.65
C PHE A 10 12.11 -0.84 -3.54
N TRP A 11 12.89 -0.24 -4.46
CA TRP A 11 14.35 -0.16 -4.30
C TRP A 11 14.77 0.64 -3.07
N ALA A 12 14.13 1.78 -2.80
CA ALA A 12 14.42 2.56 -1.60
C ALA A 12 14.14 1.76 -0.31
N VAL A 13 13.02 1.04 -0.26
CA VAL A 13 12.68 0.16 0.88
C VAL A 13 13.70 -0.97 1.01
N TRP A 14 14.16 -1.56 -0.11
CA TRP A 14 15.18 -2.59 -0.09
C TRP A 14 16.52 -2.07 0.46
N VAL A 15 16.99 -0.92 -0.01
CA VAL A 15 18.22 -0.27 0.49
C VAL A 15 18.08 0.04 1.98
N TYR A 16 16.93 0.59 2.39
CA TYR A 16 16.66 0.86 3.80
C TYR A 16 16.71 -0.40 4.66
N ALA A 17 16.03 -1.48 4.23
CA ALA A 17 16.00 -2.74 4.96
C ALA A 17 17.37 -3.42 5.06
N THR A 18 18.21 -3.33 4.02
CA THR A 18 19.50 -4.03 3.97
C THR A 18 20.64 -3.24 4.64
N PHE A 19 20.68 -1.92 4.46
CA PHE A 19 21.81 -1.09 4.90
C PHE A 19 21.51 -0.27 6.16
N LEU A 20 20.31 0.30 6.28
CA LEU A 20 20.00 1.25 7.36
C LEU A 20 19.39 0.59 8.59
N LEU A 21 18.61 -0.49 8.43
CA LEU A 21 17.92 -1.12 9.54
C LEU A 21 18.88 -1.92 10.44
N GLU A 22 18.77 -1.74 11.76
CA GLU A 22 19.61 -2.43 12.74
C GLU A 22 19.60 -3.96 12.57
N LYS A 23 20.78 -4.57 12.73
CA LYS A 23 20.98 -6.01 12.51
C LYS A 23 20.12 -6.90 13.43
N LYS A 24 19.71 -6.39 14.59
CA LYS A 24 18.90 -7.12 15.58
C LYS A 24 17.40 -7.07 15.29
N ASN A 25 16.94 -6.26 14.33
CA ASN A 25 15.52 -6.08 14.07
C ASN A 25 14.93 -7.31 13.34
N PRO A 26 13.93 -8.02 13.92
CA PRO A 26 13.36 -9.23 13.33
C PRO A 26 12.57 -8.97 12.04
N TYR A 27 12.17 -7.73 11.76
CA TYR A 27 11.44 -7.36 10.54
C TYR A 27 12.36 -7.15 9.33
N ARG A 28 13.68 -7.04 9.56
CA ARG A 28 14.69 -6.76 8.53
C ARG A 28 14.67 -7.75 7.38
N LEU A 29 14.82 -9.03 7.70
CA LEU A 29 14.86 -10.10 6.69
C LEU A 29 13.50 -10.29 6.01
N LYS A 30 12.40 -10.16 6.77
CA LYS A 30 11.05 -10.29 6.23
C LYS A 30 10.76 -9.21 5.18
N LEU A 31 11.04 -7.95 5.49
CA LEU A 31 10.81 -6.83 4.56
C LEU A 31 11.69 -6.94 3.31
N ALA A 32 12.99 -7.23 3.48
CA ALA A 32 13.89 -7.40 2.34
C ALA A 32 13.46 -8.55 1.42
N PHE A 33 13.05 -9.69 1.99
CA PHE A 33 12.56 -10.83 1.23
C PHE A 33 11.27 -10.51 0.46
N ILE A 34 10.29 -9.86 1.10
CA ILE A 34 9.03 -9.47 0.47
C ILE A 34 9.29 -8.55 -0.72
N VAL A 35 10.04 -7.47 -0.50
CA VAL A 35 10.33 -6.47 -1.53
C VAL A 35 11.04 -7.10 -2.72
N LEU A 36 12.06 -7.91 -2.47
CA LEU A 36 12.86 -8.51 -3.53
C LEU A 36 12.06 -9.57 -4.31
N THR A 37 11.20 -10.32 -3.63
CA THR A 37 10.26 -11.25 -4.28
C THR A 37 9.30 -10.50 -5.20
N VAL A 38 8.69 -9.40 -4.74
CA VAL A 38 7.76 -8.60 -5.54
C VAL A 38 8.46 -7.99 -6.76
N ILE A 39 9.70 -7.52 -6.63
CA ILE A 39 10.50 -6.99 -7.75
C ILE A 39 10.77 -8.09 -8.78
N ILE A 40 11.22 -9.28 -8.38
CA ILE A 40 11.55 -10.37 -9.32
C ILE A 40 10.31 -10.78 -10.13
N PHE A 41 9.17 -10.93 -9.46
CA PHE A 41 7.93 -11.36 -10.09
C PHE A 41 7.15 -10.23 -10.80
N SER A 42 7.62 -8.98 -10.74
CA SER A 42 6.95 -7.84 -11.37
C SER A 42 6.87 -7.94 -12.90
N ASN A 43 7.83 -8.60 -13.53
CA ASN A 43 7.86 -8.82 -14.99
C ASN A 43 7.10 -10.07 -15.43
N HIS A 44 6.45 -10.80 -14.52
CA HIS A 44 5.72 -12.02 -14.87
C HIS A 44 4.23 -11.76 -14.84
N GLN A 45 3.58 -11.99 -15.98
CA GLN A 45 2.14 -11.88 -16.16
C GLN A 45 1.61 -13.23 -16.66
N PHE A 46 0.40 -13.59 -16.23
CA PHE A 46 -0.28 -14.79 -16.67
C PHE A 46 -1.68 -14.43 -17.17
N ILE A 47 -2.09 -15.06 -18.27
CA ILE A 47 -3.39 -14.83 -18.89
C ILE A 47 -4.33 -15.95 -18.45
N PHE A 48 -5.37 -15.61 -17.67
CA PHE A 48 -6.42 -16.54 -17.29
C PHE A 48 -7.72 -16.17 -18.03
N GLY A 49 -8.01 -16.89 -19.12
CA GLY A 49 -9.15 -16.60 -19.98
C GLY A 49 -8.99 -15.28 -20.73
N ARG A 50 -9.81 -14.28 -20.38
CA ARG A 50 -9.77 -12.91 -20.94
C ARG A 50 -9.16 -11.87 -20.00
N ILE A 51 -8.67 -12.30 -18.83
CA ILE A 51 -8.10 -11.41 -17.81
C ILE A 51 -6.60 -11.70 -17.71
N GLU A 52 -5.81 -10.65 -17.86
CA GLU A 52 -4.37 -10.70 -17.60
C GLU A 52 -4.12 -10.38 -16.13
N ILE A 53 -3.31 -11.20 -15.44
CA ILE A 53 -3.04 -11.04 -14.02
C ILE A 53 -1.52 -11.04 -13.81
N ALA A 54 -1.00 -10.00 -13.15
CA ALA A 54 0.41 -9.92 -12.78
C ALA A 54 0.70 -10.68 -11.48
N TRP A 55 1.84 -11.39 -11.44
CA TRP A 55 2.27 -12.15 -10.27
C TRP A 55 2.60 -11.27 -9.07
N SER A 56 3.16 -10.08 -9.30
CA SER A 56 3.51 -9.12 -8.25
C SER A 56 2.31 -8.71 -7.38
N GLY A 57 1.16 -8.41 -8.00
CA GLY A 57 -0.07 -8.08 -7.28
C GLY A 57 -0.59 -9.23 -6.42
N LEU A 58 -0.56 -10.46 -6.96
CA LEU A 58 -0.92 -11.67 -6.22
C LEU A 58 0.00 -11.92 -5.02
N ILE A 59 1.31 -11.74 -5.21
CA ILE A 59 2.31 -11.92 -4.15
C ILE A 59 2.11 -10.87 -3.04
N LEU A 60 1.84 -9.62 -3.39
CA LEU A 60 1.50 -8.58 -2.41
C LEU A 60 0.27 -8.93 -1.59
N LEU A 61 -0.77 -9.45 -2.25
CA LEU A 61 -1.98 -9.92 -1.57
C LEU A 61 -1.69 -11.09 -0.62
N LEU A 62 -0.94 -12.09 -1.07
CA LEU A 62 -0.55 -13.25 -0.25
C LEU A 62 0.23 -12.82 1.00
N PHE A 63 1.17 -11.89 0.86
CA PHE A 63 1.90 -11.35 2.01
C PHE A 63 0.98 -10.57 2.96
N SER A 64 0.04 -9.78 2.44
CA SER A 64 -0.93 -9.05 3.27
C SER A 64 -1.78 -10.01 4.12
N TYR A 65 -2.25 -11.12 3.53
CA TYR A 65 -2.99 -12.15 4.24
C TYR A 65 -2.13 -12.94 5.20
N TYR A 66 -0.87 -13.23 4.86
CA TYR A 66 0.06 -13.85 5.80
C TYR A 66 0.25 -13.01 7.06
N PHE A 67 0.40 -11.68 6.93
CA PHE A 67 0.47 -10.81 8.11
C PHE A 67 -0.84 -10.73 8.89
N LEU A 68 -1.99 -10.77 8.20
CA LEU A 68 -3.30 -10.74 8.82
C LEU A 68 -3.65 -12.04 9.56
N ALA A 69 -3.25 -13.19 9.03
CA ALA A 69 -3.51 -14.50 9.63
C ALA A 69 -2.84 -14.70 11.00
N ASN A 70 -1.81 -13.90 11.31
CA ASN A 70 -1.15 -13.90 12.60
C ASN A 70 -1.89 -13.05 13.67
N GLU A 71 -2.96 -12.36 13.30
CA GLU A 71 -3.75 -11.51 14.21
C GLU A 71 -4.95 -12.27 14.81
N LYS A 72 -5.58 -11.71 15.85
CA LYS A 72 -6.76 -12.30 16.51
C LYS A 72 -7.97 -12.31 15.57
N HIS A 73 -8.84 -13.31 15.67
CA HIS A 73 -10.05 -13.45 14.83
C HIS A 73 -10.93 -12.19 14.75
N GLN A 74 -11.12 -11.46 15.85
CA GLN A 74 -11.88 -10.21 15.84
C GLN A 74 -11.24 -9.13 14.96
N ILE A 75 -9.91 -9.04 14.96
CA ILE A 75 -9.14 -8.09 14.14
C ILE A 75 -9.25 -8.49 12.66
N ILE A 76 -9.26 -9.80 12.38
CA ILE A 76 -9.44 -10.33 11.01
C ILE A 76 -10.80 -9.92 10.45
N ILE A 77 -11.88 -10.13 11.19
CA ILE A 77 -13.24 -9.76 10.73
C ILE A 77 -13.33 -8.25 10.47
N TYR A 78 -12.79 -7.44 11.38
CA TYR A 78 -12.74 -6.00 11.20
C TYR A 78 -11.93 -5.60 9.97
N HIS A 79 -10.75 -6.19 9.76
CA HIS A 79 -9.94 -5.98 8.55
C HIS A 79 -10.69 -6.37 7.28
N SER A 80 -11.43 -7.49 7.28
CA SER A 80 -12.20 -7.92 6.13
C SER A 80 -13.25 -6.88 5.74
N ILE A 81 -14.00 -6.34 6.71
CA ILE A 81 -14.99 -5.28 6.46
C ILE A 81 -14.28 -4.02 5.93
N CYS A 82 -13.16 -3.61 6.53
CA CYS A 82 -12.41 -2.46 6.05
C CYS A 82 -11.87 -2.66 4.63
N SER A 83 -11.35 -3.86 4.32
CA SER A 83 -10.83 -4.19 2.99
C SER A 83 -11.93 -4.21 1.94
N LEU A 84 -13.15 -4.62 2.31
CA LEU A 84 -14.33 -4.59 1.46
C LEU A 84 -14.75 -3.13 1.15
N ILE A 85 -14.74 -2.24 2.13
CA ILE A 85 -15.02 -0.82 1.92
C ILE A 85 -14.03 -0.21 0.93
N ILE A 86 -12.72 -0.47 1.11
CA ILE A 86 -11.68 -0.01 0.17
C ILE A 86 -11.87 -0.63 -1.22
N SER A 87 -12.19 -1.92 -1.29
CA SER A 87 -12.41 -2.64 -2.56
C SER A 87 -13.56 -2.02 -3.37
N ILE A 88 -14.70 -1.76 -2.71
CA ILE A 88 -15.84 -1.10 -3.36
C ILE A 88 -15.45 0.31 -3.80
N ALA A 89 -14.83 1.11 -2.94
CA ALA A 89 -14.40 2.47 -3.29
C ALA A 89 -13.43 2.47 -4.49
N TYR A 90 -12.49 1.53 -4.51
CA TYR A 90 -11.52 1.36 -5.60
C TYR A 90 -12.21 0.99 -6.91
N ALA A 91 -13.13 0.02 -6.89
CA ALA A 91 -13.88 -0.38 -8.07
C ALA A 91 -14.80 0.75 -8.57
N SER A 92 -15.45 1.48 -7.65
CA SER A 92 -16.25 2.65 -8.01
C SER A 92 -15.41 3.72 -8.70
N PHE A 93 -14.19 4.00 -8.22
CA PHE A 93 -13.30 4.98 -8.84
C PHE A 93 -12.97 4.60 -10.30
N HIS A 94 -12.61 3.35 -10.55
CA HIS A 94 -12.34 2.87 -11.92
C HIS A 94 -13.56 2.92 -12.82
N LEU A 95 -14.74 2.63 -12.29
CA LEU A 95 -15.99 2.77 -13.06
C LEU A 95 -16.27 4.24 -13.39
N PHE A 96 -16.07 5.16 -12.43
CA PHE A 96 -16.21 6.59 -12.68
C PHE A 96 -15.24 7.09 -13.75
N GLU A 97 -13.99 6.63 -13.76
CA GLU A 97 -13.01 6.95 -14.82
C GLU A 97 -13.51 6.56 -16.22
N ILE A 98 -14.23 5.44 -16.33
CA ILE A 98 -14.73 4.93 -17.62
C ILE A 98 -16.00 5.67 -18.07
N PHE A 99 -16.89 6.01 -17.15
CA PHE A 99 -18.17 6.64 -17.49
C PHE A 99 -18.09 8.17 -17.62
N ASP A 100 -17.25 8.84 -16.81
CA ASP A 100 -17.12 10.31 -16.83
C ASP A 100 -15.65 10.74 -16.58
N PRO A 101 -14.85 10.84 -17.65
CA PRO A 101 -13.42 11.18 -17.55
C PRO A 101 -13.17 12.66 -17.20
N ILE A 102 -14.20 13.52 -17.18
CA ILE A 102 -14.06 14.95 -16.88
C ILE A 102 -13.60 15.17 -15.43
N TRP A 103 -13.91 14.23 -14.53
CA TRP A 103 -13.49 14.26 -13.14
C TRP A 103 -11.99 14.05 -12.94
N ILE A 104 -11.25 13.57 -13.96
CA ILE A 104 -9.81 13.31 -13.86
C ILE A 104 -9.04 14.62 -14.04
N ILE A 105 -8.95 15.38 -12.95
CA ILE A 105 -8.31 16.72 -12.92
C ILE A 105 -6.78 16.62 -12.97
N PHE A 106 -6.20 15.52 -12.48
CA PHE A 106 -4.76 15.26 -12.48
C PHE A 106 -4.47 13.78 -12.76
N LYS A 107 -3.20 13.37 -12.72
CA LYS A 107 -2.81 11.96 -12.97
C LYS A 107 -3.65 11.00 -12.12
N LYS A 108 -4.34 10.08 -12.78
CA LYS A 108 -5.29 9.15 -12.16
C LYS A 108 -4.70 8.36 -11.00
N GLU A 109 -3.42 7.98 -11.10
CA GLU A 109 -2.72 7.20 -10.08
C GLU A 109 -2.64 7.97 -8.77
N TRP A 110 -2.45 9.29 -8.83
CA TRP A 110 -2.44 10.14 -7.64
C TRP A 110 -3.85 10.29 -7.05
N MET A 111 -4.87 10.45 -7.89
CA MET A 111 -6.25 10.63 -7.43
C MET A 111 -6.72 9.42 -6.63
N ILE A 112 -6.56 8.24 -7.22
CA ILE A 112 -6.96 6.99 -6.57
C ILE A 112 -6.09 6.74 -5.33
N SER A 113 -4.79 7.02 -5.39
CA SER A 113 -3.89 6.85 -4.24
C SER A 113 -4.26 7.74 -3.06
N ILE A 114 -4.59 9.01 -3.30
CA ILE A 114 -5.01 9.95 -2.25
C ILE A 114 -6.35 9.51 -1.65
N CYS A 115 -7.30 9.07 -2.49
CA CYS A 115 -8.60 8.58 -2.03
C CYS A 115 -8.44 7.34 -1.13
N MET A 116 -7.67 6.34 -1.59
CA MET A 116 -7.43 5.11 -0.83
C MET A 116 -6.59 5.37 0.43
N TRP A 117 -5.61 6.26 0.36
CA TRP A 117 -4.83 6.72 1.51
C TRP A 117 -5.72 7.33 2.59
N TYR A 118 -6.60 8.25 2.20
CA TYR A 118 -7.54 8.90 3.12
C TYR A 118 -8.47 7.89 3.78
N LEU A 119 -9.05 6.98 2.99
CA LEU A 119 -9.88 5.89 3.52
C LEU A 119 -9.10 5.00 4.50
N ALA A 120 -7.89 4.58 4.14
CA ALA A 120 -7.07 3.73 4.99
C ALA A 120 -6.77 4.39 6.36
N ILE A 121 -6.54 5.71 6.39
CA ILE A 121 -6.34 6.46 7.64
C ILE A 121 -7.61 6.48 8.51
N LEU A 122 -8.79 6.66 7.90
CA LEU A 122 -10.06 6.67 8.62
C LEU A 122 -10.41 5.27 9.18
N LEU A 123 -10.08 4.23 8.42
CA LEU A 123 -10.46 2.84 8.72
C LEU A 123 -9.51 2.14 9.70
N GLN A 124 -8.24 2.53 9.80
CA GLN A 124 -7.26 1.88 10.66
C GLN A 124 -6.37 2.89 11.37
N LYS A 125 -5.99 2.59 12.62
CA LYS A 125 -5.10 3.47 13.42
C LYS A 125 -3.62 3.17 13.21
N ASN A 126 -3.24 1.89 13.22
CA ASN A 126 -1.84 1.49 13.16
C ASN A 126 -1.33 1.48 11.71
N LEU A 127 -0.11 1.97 11.47
CA LEU A 127 0.52 1.97 10.14
C LEU A 127 0.55 0.57 9.50
N LYS A 128 0.93 -0.46 10.27
CA LYS A 128 0.92 -1.86 9.80
C LYS A 128 -0.46 -2.26 9.25
N ASN A 129 -1.51 -1.98 10.01
CA ASN A 129 -2.88 -2.33 9.64
C ASN A 129 -3.37 -1.48 8.47
N ARG A 130 -3.05 -0.18 8.43
CA ARG A 130 -3.35 0.71 7.30
C ARG A 130 -2.77 0.17 6.00
N LEU A 131 -1.50 -0.27 6.01
CA LEU A 131 -0.85 -0.86 4.84
C LEU A 131 -1.49 -2.19 4.42
N ILE A 132 -1.79 -3.08 5.38
CA ILE A 132 -2.41 -4.38 5.10
C ILE A 132 -3.80 -4.19 4.48
N VAL A 133 -4.66 -3.36 5.08
CA VAL A 133 -6.01 -3.06 4.55
C VAL A 133 -5.93 -2.37 3.19
N ALA A 134 -5.01 -1.42 3.00
CA ALA A 134 -4.85 -0.73 1.73
C ALA A 134 -4.46 -1.70 0.60
N VAL A 135 -3.43 -2.53 0.80
CA VAL A 135 -2.98 -3.49 -0.22
C VAL A 135 -4.04 -4.56 -0.48
N SER A 136 -4.58 -5.19 0.57
CA SER A 136 -5.61 -6.22 0.40
C SER A 136 -6.89 -5.69 -0.23
N GLY A 137 -7.36 -4.53 0.24
CA GLY A 137 -8.60 -3.91 -0.26
C GLY A 137 -8.47 -3.42 -1.70
N THR A 138 -7.36 -2.77 -2.06
CA THR A 138 -7.16 -2.33 -3.46
C THR A 138 -6.96 -3.50 -4.41
N MET A 139 -6.27 -4.58 -4.01
CA MET A 139 -6.17 -5.77 -4.87
C MET A 139 -7.52 -6.48 -5.02
N GLN A 140 -8.31 -6.60 -3.96
CA GLN A 140 -9.68 -7.11 -4.07
C GLN A 140 -10.53 -6.21 -4.98
N GLY A 141 -10.33 -4.90 -4.90
CA GLY A 141 -10.95 -3.91 -5.79
C GLY A 141 -10.55 -4.10 -7.25
N GLU A 142 -9.26 -4.33 -7.54
CA GLU A 142 -8.77 -4.68 -8.88
C GLU A 142 -9.48 -5.91 -9.45
N PHE A 143 -9.62 -6.98 -8.65
CA PHE A 143 -10.35 -8.17 -9.08
C PHE A 143 -11.83 -7.88 -9.35
N LEU A 144 -12.46 -7.06 -8.49
CA LEU A 144 -13.85 -6.66 -8.66
C LEU A 144 -14.04 -5.82 -9.93
N THR A 145 -13.16 -4.85 -10.18
CA THR A 145 -13.12 -4.05 -11.41
C THR A 145 -12.96 -4.95 -12.63
N ALA A 146 -11.96 -5.84 -12.63
CA ALA A 146 -11.73 -6.75 -13.74
C ALA A 146 -12.93 -7.64 -14.04
N TYR A 147 -13.62 -8.13 -13.00
CA TYR A 147 -14.83 -8.92 -13.16
C TYR A 147 -15.98 -8.12 -13.81
N ILE A 148 -16.18 -6.87 -13.38
CA ILE A 148 -17.22 -5.98 -13.94
C ILE A 148 -16.90 -5.62 -15.40
N LEU A 149 -15.66 -5.24 -15.68
CA LEU A 149 -15.22 -4.85 -17.03
C LEU A 149 -15.20 -6.01 -18.01
N ASN A 150 -14.87 -7.22 -17.54
CA ASN A 150 -14.95 -8.41 -18.37
C ASN A 150 -16.38 -8.67 -18.87
N LYS A 151 -17.40 -8.41 -18.04
CA LYS A 151 -18.81 -8.48 -18.46
C LYS A 151 -19.17 -7.44 -19.53
N LEU A 152 -18.52 -6.28 -19.48
CA LEU A 152 -18.65 -5.22 -20.48
C LEU A 152 -17.77 -5.45 -21.72
N GLN A 153 -17.06 -6.59 -21.80
CA GLN A 153 -16.09 -6.93 -22.84
C GLN A 153 -14.92 -5.94 -22.98
N ILE A 154 -14.60 -5.21 -21.92
CA ILE A 154 -13.45 -4.30 -21.87
C ILE A 154 -12.26 -5.09 -21.30
N PRO A 155 -11.13 -5.20 -22.04
CA PRO A 155 -9.93 -5.86 -21.52
C PRO A 155 -9.34 -5.05 -20.37
N TYR A 156 -9.03 -5.71 -19.26
CA TYR A 156 -8.44 -5.11 -18.08
C TYR A 156 -7.37 -6.02 -17.49
N ALA A 157 -6.18 -5.48 -17.24
CA ALA A 157 -5.05 -6.20 -16.68
C ALA A 157 -4.95 -5.94 -15.17
N VAL A 158 -5.19 -6.99 -14.38
CA VAL A 158 -5.14 -6.98 -12.93
C VAL A 158 -3.71 -6.95 -12.42
N GLY A 159 -3.43 -6.02 -11.52
CA GLY A 159 -2.11 -5.95 -10.88
C GLY A 159 -1.01 -5.42 -11.79
N SER A 160 -1.37 -4.71 -12.86
CA SER A 160 -0.45 -4.09 -13.80
C SER A 160 0.55 -3.13 -13.13
N PHE A 161 1.55 -2.66 -13.88
CA PHE A 161 2.50 -1.68 -13.35
C PHE A 161 1.84 -0.39 -12.86
N GLY A 162 0.71 0.03 -13.47
CA GLY A 162 -0.09 1.15 -12.98
C GLY A 162 -0.69 0.89 -11.59
N TYR A 163 -1.18 -0.33 -11.33
CA TYR A 163 -1.63 -0.73 -9.99
C TYR A 163 -0.48 -0.70 -8.97
N LEU A 164 0.70 -1.21 -9.34
CA LEU A 164 1.86 -1.20 -8.45
C LEU A 164 2.34 0.22 -8.11
N ASP A 165 2.27 1.15 -9.07
CA ASP A 165 2.54 2.57 -8.82
C ASP A 165 1.53 3.16 -7.81
N VAL A 166 0.24 2.84 -7.96
CA VAL A 166 -0.81 3.23 -7.01
C VAL A 166 -0.54 2.68 -5.61
N CYS A 167 -0.25 1.38 -5.48
CA CYS A 167 0.10 0.79 -4.19
C CYS A 167 1.31 1.47 -3.54
N SER A 168 2.31 1.80 -4.35
CA SER A 168 3.54 2.45 -3.88
C SER A 168 3.26 3.88 -3.42
N LEU A 169 2.45 4.64 -4.16
CA LEU A 169 2.00 5.97 -3.76
C LEU A 169 1.20 5.93 -2.45
N ILE A 170 0.25 5.00 -2.32
CA ILE A 170 -0.51 4.82 -1.07
C ILE A 170 0.44 4.53 0.09
N ALA A 171 1.41 3.63 -0.10
CA ALA A 171 2.38 3.29 0.94
C ALA A 171 3.24 4.50 1.34
N VAL A 172 3.74 5.29 0.38
CA VAL A 172 4.51 6.52 0.63
C VAL A 172 3.67 7.53 1.43
N LEU A 173 2.41 7.75 1.03
CA LEU A 173 1.52 8.68 1.71
C LEU A 173 1.20 8.21 3.14
N LEU A 174 0.97 6.91 3.35
CA LEU A 174 0.71 6.34 4.68
C LEU A 174 1.93 6.44 5.59
N ILE A 175 3.13 6.14 5.08
CA ILE A 175 4.39 6.27 5.85
C ILE A 175 4.62 7.74 6.21
N SER A 176 4.46 8.66 5.25
CA SER A 176 4.61 10.10 5.47
C SER A 176 3.64 10.61 6.53
N TRP A 177 2.38 10.18 6.48
CA TRP A 177 1.39 10.52 7.48
C TRP A 177 1.74 9.97 8.87
N SER A 178 2.22 8.72 8.96
CA SER A 178 2.62 8.14 10.23
C SER A 178 3.86 8.81 10.84
N ILE A 179 4.78 9.31 10.01
CA ILE A 179 5.91 10.14 10.46
C ILE A 179 5.37 11.45 11.04
N LEU A 180 4.40 12.09 10.37
CA LEU A 180 3.78 13.33 10.83
C LEU A 180 3.03 13.14 12.17
N GLU A 181 2.25 12.07 12.31
CA GLU A 181 1.55 11.72 13.57
C GLU A 181 2.54 11.55 14.74
N ASN A 182 3.70 10.95 14.49
CA ASN A 182 4.71 10.70 15.53
C ASN A 182 5.69 11.87 15.73
N ALA A 183 5.76 12.86 14.81
CA ALA A 183 6.69 13.97 14.92
C ALA A 183 6.48 14.78 16.21
N GLY A 184 5.22 14.93 16.66
CA GLY A 184 4.89 15.60 17.91
C GLY A 184 5.46 14.91 19.15
N SER A 185 5.42 13.57 19.21
CA SER A 185 5.99 12.81 20.34
C SER A 185 7.52 12.78 20.30
N PHE A 186 8.12 12.79 19.11
CA PHE A 186 9.57 12.93 18.95
C PHE A 186 10.09 14.29 19.43
N LEU A 187 9.40 15.39 19.08
CA LEU A 187 9.73 16.73 19.57
C LEU A 187 9.64 16.79 21.10
N GLN A 188 8.56 16.25 21.67
CA GLN A 188 8.34 16.25 23.12
C GLN A 188 9.39 15.43 23.90
N ASN A 189 10.00 14.41 23.29
CA ASN A 189 11.10 13.65 23.90
C ASN A 189 12.47 14.35 23.78
N TYR A 190 12.65 15.23 22.80
CA TYR A 190 13.90 16.00 22.61
C TYR A 190 13.97 17.24 23.52
N PHE A 191 12.84 17.92 23.78
CA PHE A 191 12.81 19.11 24.65
C PHE A 191 13.35 18.87 26.09
N PRO A 192 12.99 17.78 26.79
CA PRO A 192 13.53 17.48 28.12
C PRO A 192 15.03 17.16 28.12
N PHE A 193 15.60 16.73 26.99
CA PHE A 193 17.03 16.45 26.86
C PHE A 193 17.84 17.76 26.80
N LEU A 194 17.36 18.74 26.04
CA LEU A 194 17.96 20.08 25.95
C LEU A 194 17.90 20.85 27.29
N GLU A 195 16.83 20.65 28.07
CA GLU A 195 16.69 21.29 29.38
C GLU A 195 17.62 20.67 30.45
N LYS A 196 17.87 19.35 30.36
CA LYS A 196 18.83 18.64 31.22
C LYS A 196 20.30 18.94 30.90
N GLU A 197 20.65 19.23 29.65
CA GLU A 197 22.00 19.71 29.29
C GLU A 197 22.26 21.14 29.80
N LYS A 198 21.24 22.01 29.78
CA LYS A 198 21.36 23.36 30.36
C LYS A 198 21.49 23.37 31.88
N GLN A 199 20.86 22.45 32.60
CA GLN A 199 20.98 22.38 34.08
C GLN A 199 22.31 21.79 34.58
N LYS A 200 23.07 21.08 33.75
CA LYS A 200 24.41 20.56 34.11
C LYS A 200 25.57 21.50 33.81
N SER A 201 25.30 22.63 33.14
CA SER A 201 26.30 23.63 32.73
C SER A 201 26.25 24.93 33.54
N SER A 202 25.45 24.97 34.62
CA SER A 202 25.42 26.02 35.64
C SER A 202 25.83 25.45 36.99
#